data_AF-A0A945SUN9-F1
#
_entry.id   AF-A0A945SUN9-F1
#
_cell.length_a   1.000
_cell.length_b   1.000
_cell.length_c   1.000
_cell.angle_alpha   90.00
_cell.angle_beta   90.00
_cell.angle_gamma   90.00
#
_symmetry.space_group_name_H-M   'P 1'
#
loop_
_entity.id
_entity.type
_entity.pdbx_description
1 polymer ?
#
loop_
_entity_poly.entity_id
_entity_poly.type
_entity_poly.pdbx_seq_one_letter_code
_entity_poly.pdbx_strand_id
1 'polypeptide(L)'
;MEWYWAFAFLLGWVICFMALGVPVAFAFIATNFIAVYTFTGFDANALIQVADNSTQLISRFTLGPVPMFILMGSLFFHTGLALKVFDGLDAIFGRLPGRLCYLTVAGGSIFSTLTGSSMANTAML
;
A
#
# COMPACT_ATOMS: atom_id res chain seq x y z
N MET A 1 12.44 -16.18 23.08
CA MET A 1 12.27 -14.71 23.10
C MET A 1 10.81 -14.42 23.35
N GLU A 2 10.49 -13.66 24.38
CA GLU A 2 9.12 -13.16 24.59
C GLU A 2 8.69 -12.31 23.39
N TRP A 3 7.43 -12.42 22.99
CA TRP A 3 6.90 -11.80 21.77
C TRP A 3 7.09 -10.27 21.72
N TYR A 4 7.10 -9.62 22.89
CA TYR A 4 7.34 -8.18 23.03
C TYR A 4 8.73 -7.76 22.53
N TRP A 5 9.77 -8.56 22.76
CA TRP A 5 11.14 -8.24 22.35
C TRP A 5 11.31 -8.35 20.83
N ALA A 6 10.70 -9.36 20.21
CA ALA A 6 10.70 -9.49 18.75
C ALA A 6 9.96 -8.34 18.07
N PHE A 7 8.82 -7.94 18.64
CA PHE A 7 8.05 -6.81 18.13
C PHE A 7 8.83 -5.49 18.24
N ALA A 8 9.43 -5.20 19.39
CA ALA A 8 10.22 -3.99 19.59
C ALA A 8 11.45 -3.93 18.66
N PHE A 9 12.11 -5.06 18.43
CA PHE A 9 13.26 -5.14 17.53
C PHE A 9 12.86 -4.85 16.07
N LEU A 10 11.83 -5.53 15.56
CA LEU A 10 11.34 -5.33 14.19
C LEU A 10 10.87 -3.88 13.96
N LEU A 11 10.06 -3.36 14.90
CA LEU A 11 9.49 -2.03 14.78
C LEU A 11 10.55 -0.93 14.91
N GLY A 12 11.53 -1.12 15.82
CA GLY A 12 12.65 -0.21 15.99
C GLY A 12 13.53 -0.08 14.75
N TRP A 13 13.85 -1.19 14.09
CA TRP A 13 14.67 -1.17 12.86
C TRP A 13 13.95 -0.53 11.67
N VAL A 14 12.66 -0.81 11.47
CA VAL A 14 11.88 -0.18 10.40
C VAL A 14 11.81 1.34 10.61
N ILE A 15 11.49 1.80 11.83
CA ILE A 15 11.43 3.24 12.12
C ILE A 15 12.80 3.90 11.95
N CYS A 16 13.88 3.24 12.36
CA CYS A 16 15.24 3.75 12.20
C CYS A 16 15.58 3.97 10.72
N PHE A 17 15.30 2.99 9.85
CA PHE A 17 15.53 3.13 8.41
C PHE A 17 14.62 4.19 7.75
N MET A 18 13.37 4.30 8.20
CA MET A 18 12.48 5.37 7.73
C MET A 18 12.94 6.75 8.17
N ALA A 19 13.48 6.89 9.39
CA ALA A 19 14.06 8.14 9.88
C ALA A 19 15.31 8.56 9.10
N LEU A 20 16.06 7.59 8.57
CA LEU A 20 17.18 7.80 7.66
C LEU A 20 16.75 8.20 6.23
N GLY A 21 15.44 8.29 5.96
CA GLY A 21 14.89 8.69 4.66
C GLY A 21 14.92 7.58 3.60
N VAL A 22 15.15 6.32 4.00
CA VAL A 22 15.13 5.19 3.08
C VAL A 22 13.68 4.90 2.67
N PRO A 23 13.37 4.63 1.38
CA PRO A 23 12.03 4.26 0.97
C PRO A 23 11.53 3.03 1.73
N VAL A 24 10.26 3.06 2.15
CA VAL A 24 9.65 2.07 3.06
C VAL A 24 9.86 0.62 2.59
N ALA A 25 9.81 0.36 1.28
CA ALA A 25 10.05 -0.97 0.73
C ALA A 25 11.44 -1.52 1.07
N PHE A 26 12.49 -0.70 0.92
CA PHE A 26 13.86 -1.12 1.24
C PHE A 26 14.09 -1.23 2.74
N ALA A 27 13.47 -0.34 3.54
CA ALA A 27 13.51 -0.42 5.00
C ALA A 27 12.90 -1.74 5.51
N PHE A 28 11.78 -2.18 4.92
CA PHE A 28 11.15 -3.46 5.25
C PHE A 28 12.00 -4.66 4.85
N ILE A 29 12.58 -4.66 3.66
CA ILE A 29 13.46 -5.75 3.20
C ILE A 29 14.67 -5.86 4.12
N ALA A 30 15.39 -4.76 4.36
CA ALA A 30 16.57 -4.74 5.22
C ALA A 30 16.26 -5.22 6.65
N THR A 31 15.16 -4.74 7.23
CA THR A 31 14.75 -5.14 8.58
C THR A 31 14.38 -6.62 8.66
N ASN A 32 13.71 -7.18 7.63
CA ASN A 32 13.40 -8.61 7.59
C ASN A 32 14.68 -9.47 7.50
N PHE A 33 15.65 -9.07 6.68
CA PHE A 33 16.95 -9.76 6.61
C PHE A 33 17.69 -9.72 7.94
N ILE A 34 17.75 -8.55 8.59
CA ILE A 34 18.38 -8.38 9.91
C ILE A 34 17.67 -9.25 10.95
N ALA A 35 16.34 -9.29 10.94
CA ALA A 35 15.55 -10.06 11.89
C ALA A 35 15.72 -11.58 11.70
N VAL A 36 15.71 -12.08 10.46
CA VAL A 36 15.98 -13.51 10.21
C VAL A 36 17.38 -13.89 10.69
N TYR A 37 18.36 -13.01 10.45
CA TYR A 37 19.74 -13.23 10.90
C TYR A 37 19.86 -13.27 12.43
N THR A 38 19.18 -12.38 13.16
CA THR A 38 19.22 -12.36 14.64
C THR A 38 18.35 -13.43 15.31
N PHE A 39 17.26 -13.87 14.70
CA PHE A 39 16.33 -14.82 15.31
C PHE A 39 16.62 -16.28 14.97
N THR A 40 17.09 -16.58 13.75
CA THR A 40 17.30 -17.96 13.29
C THR A 40 18.78 -18.38 13.29
N GLY A 41 19.72 -17.42 13.39
CA GLY A 41 21.16 -17.70 13.38
C GLY A 41 21.71 -18.02 11.98
N PHE A 42 23.02 -18.34 11.91
CA PHE A 42 23.79 -18.60 10.68
C PHE A 42 23.50 -19.97 10.06
N ASP A 43 22.24 -20.36 9.98
CA ASP A 43 21.85 -21.68 9.46
C ASP A 43 21.40 -21.58 8.00
N ALA A 44 21.90 -22.45 7.12
CA ALA A 44 21.58 -22.43 5.69
C ALA A 44 20.06 -22.56 5.41
N ASN A 45 19.34 -23.18 6.35
CA ASN A 45 17.89 -23.32 6.31
C ASN A 45 17.14 -21.99 6.49
N ALA A 46 17.73 -20.98 7.15
CA ALA A 46 17.12 -19.67 7.32
C ALA A 46 16.99 -18.94 5.97
N LEU A 47 17.99 -19.08 5.10
CA LEU A 47 18.00 -18.47 3.77
C LEU A 47 16.98 -19.13 2.84
N ILE A 48 16.86 -20.47 2.93
CA ILE A 48 15.85 -21.24 2.19
C ILE A 48 14.44 -20.85 2.65
N GLN A 49 14.24 -20.65 3.97
CA GLN A 49 12.95 -20.24 4.52
C GLN A 49 12.53 -18.83 4.06
N VAL A 50 13.46 -17.89 3.93
CA VAL A 50 13.17 -16.56 3.36
C VAL A 50 12.81 -16.67 1.88
N ALA A 51 13.52 -17.51 1.11
CA ALA A 51 13.24 -17.72 -0.31
C ALA A 51 11.85 -18.36 -0.54
N ASP A 52 11.48 -19.37 0.25
CA ASP A 52 10.17 -20.02 0.19
C ASP A 52 9.05 -19.08 0.60
N ASN A 53 9.20 -18.34 1.72
CA ASN A 53 8.20 -17.37 2.15
C ASN A 53 8.03 -16.23 1.14
N SER A 54 9.13 -15.75 0.53
CA SER A 54 9.05 -14.73 -0.52
C SER A 54 8.30 -15.22 -1.75
N THR A 55 8.58 -16.46 -2.17
CA THR A 55 7.88 -17.09 -3.31
C THR A 55 6.40 -17.30 -2.99
N GLN A 56 6.06 -17.72 -1.77
CA GLN A 56 4.68 -17.84 -1.30
C GLN A 56 3.98 -16.48 -1.22
N LEU A 57 4.64 -15.42 -0.77
CA LEU A 57 4.07 -14.08 -0.67
C LEU A 57 3.77 -13.47 -2.05
N ILE A 58 4.68 -13.65 -3.01
CA ILE A 58 4.48 -13.22 -4.41
C ILE A 58 3.36 -14.05 -5.07
N SER A 59 3.28 -15.34 -4.75
CA SER A 59 2.23 -16.23 -5.28
C SER A 59 0.87 -16.06 -4.58
N ARG A 60 0.82 -15.32 -3.46
CA ARG A 60 -0.43 -15.06 -2.73
C ARG A 60 -1.22 -13.97 -3.44
N PHE A 61 -2.52 -14.23 -3.57
CA PHE A 61 -3.54 -13.46 -4.29
C PHE A 61 -3.71 -11.99 -3.85
N THR A 62 -2.88 -11.49 -2.92
CA THR A 62 -2.96 -10.13 -2.37
C THR A 62 -2.24 -9.10 -3.25
N LEU A 63 -1.20 -9.50 -3.99
CA LEU A 63 -0.46 -8.60 -4.90
C LEU A 63 -1.07 -8.55 -6.31
N GLY A 64 -1.74 -9.61 -6.76
CA GLY A 64 -2.40 -9.68 -8.07
C GLY A 64 -3.46 -8.60 -8.35
N PRO A 65 -4.27 -8.19 -7.36
CA PRO A 65 -5.22 -7.09 -7.52
C PRO A 65 -4.56 -5.72 -7.75
N VAL A 66 -3.34 -5.47 -7.26
CA VAL A 66 -2.70 -4.14 -7.34
C VAL A 66 -2.52 -3.67 -8.79
N PRO A 67 -1.91 -4.45 -9.71
CA PRO A 67 -1.84 -4.11 -11.13
C PRO A 67 -3.21 -3.96 -11.79
N MET A 68 -4.18 -4.82 -11.44
CA MET A 68 -5.53 -4.76 -12.00
C MET A 68 -6.28 -3.48 -11.57
N PHE A 69 -6.07 -2.99 -10.35
CA PHE A 69 -6.60 -1.71 -9.89
C PHE A 69 -5.94 -0.53 -10.59
N ILE A 70 -4.62 -0.55 -10.78
CA ILE A 70 -3.91 0.49 -11.55
C ILE A 70 -4.41 0.51 -13.01
N LEU A 71 -4.60 -0.67 -13.61
CA LEU A 71 -5.16 -0.81 -14.95
C LEU A 71 -6.59 -0.22 -15.01
N MET A 72 -7.46 -0.57 -14.06
CA MET A 72 -8.82 -0.04 -13.97
C MET A 72 -8.82 1.49 -13.81
N GLY A 73 -7.97 2.04 -12.93
CA GLY A 73 -7.80 3.47 -12.75
C GLY A 73 -7.34 4.18 -14.02
N SER A 74 -6.34 3.61 -14.71
CA SER A 74 -5.86 4.15 -15.99
C SER A 74 -6.94 4.12 -17.07
N LEU A 75 -7.75 3.06 -17.13
CA LEU A 75 -8.86 2.93 -18.07
C LEU A 75 -9.96 3.95 -17.77
N PHE A 76 -10.30 4.18 -16.49
CA PHE A 76 -11.29 5.18 -16.08
C PHE A 76 -10.86 6.61 -16.44
N PHE A 77 -9.58 6.92 -16.29
CA PHE A 77 -9.03 8.20 -16.72
C PHE A 77 -9.00 8.32 -18.25
N HIS A 78 -8.54 7.29 -18.96
CA HIS A 78 -8.40 7.33 -20.43
C HIS A 78 -9.75 7.34 -21.16
N THR A 79 -10.78 6.72 -20.60
CA THR A 79 -12.15 6.72 -21.15
C THR A 79 -12.93 8.01 -20.85
N GLY A 80 -12.37 8.93 -20.05
CA GLY A 80 -13.06 10.14 -19.60
C GLY A 80 -14.21 9.87 -18.63
N LEU A 81 -14.34 8.64 -18.13
CA LEU A 81 -15.40 8.25 -17.20
C LEU A 81 -15.21 8.92 -15.83
N ALA A 82 -13.95 9.11 -15.41
CA ALA A 82 -13.61 9.86 -14.22
C ALA A 82 -14.17 11.30 -14.27
N LEU A 83 -14.04 11.99 -15.41
CA LEU A 83 -14.56 13.34 -15.61
C LEU A 83 -16.10 13.37 -15.52
N LYS A 84 -16.78 12.40 -16.13
CA LYS A 84 -18.26 12.28 -16.03
C LYS A 84 -18.74 12.06 -14.61
N VAL A 85 -17.98 11.33 -13.78
CA VAL A 85 -18.30 11.14 -12.36
C VAL A 85 -18.15 12.46 -11.60
N PHE A 86 -17.07 13.22 -11.85
CA PHE A 86 -16.90 14.54 -11.25
C PHE A 86 -17.99 15.53 -11.68
N ASP A 87 -18.40 15.53 -12.96
CA ASP A 87 -19.52 16.36 -13.44
C ASP A 87 -20.85 15.97 -12.77
N GLY A 88 -21.09 14.68 -12.56
CA GLY A 88 -22.26 14.18 -11.82
C GLY A 88 -22.24 14.58 -10.34
N LEU A 89 -21.07 14.55 -9.70
CA LEU A 89 -20.89 15.04 -8.34
C LEU A 89 -21.07 16.56 -8.25
N ASP A 90 -20.54 17.34 -9.20
CA ASP A 90 -20.74 18.80 -9.25
C ASP A 90 -22.22 19.15 -9.41
N ALA A 91 -22.96 18.39 -10.21
CA ALA A 91 -24.41 18.54 -10.35
C ALA A 91 -25.16 18.28 -9.03
N ILE A 92 -24.71 17.31 -8.21
CA ILE A 92 -25.29 17.01 -6.89
C ILE A 92 -24.97 18.11 -5.87
N PHE A 93 -23.74 18.65 -5.87
CA PHE A 93 -23.32 19.68 -4.93
C PHE A 93 -23.79 21.10 -5.33
N GLY A 94 -24.13 21.33 -6.59
CA GLY A 94 -24.78 22.56 -7.05
C GLY A 94 -24.04 23.86 -6.66
N ARG A 95 -24.77 24.85 -6.14
CA ARG A 95 -24.27 26.21 -5.81
C ARG A 95 -23.69 26.34 -4.39
N LEU A 96 -23.20 25.28 -3.78
CA LEU A 96 -22.60 25.36 -2.44
C LEU A 96 -21.30 26.18 -2.43
N PRO A 97 -21.13 27.19 -1.55
CA PRO A 97 -19.85 27.87 -1.36
C PRO A 97 -18.83 26.87 -0.79
N GLY A 98 -17.67 26.72 -1.46
CA GLY A 98 -16.65 25.73 -1.11
C GLY A 98 -16.73 24.39 -1.87
N ARG A 99 -17.53 24.31 -2.95
CA ARG A 99 -17.80 23.05 -3.68
C ARG A 99 -16.57 22.24 -4.07
N LEU A 100 -15.44 22.88 -4.41
CA LEU A 100 -14.22 22.19 -4.85
C LEU A 100 -13.67 21.25 -3.78
N CYS A 101 -13.66 21.68 -2.51
CA CYS A 101 -13.19 20.84 -1.41
C CYS A 101 -14.08 19.62 -1.21
N TYR A 102 -15.40 19.80 -1.26
CA TYR A 102 -16.37 18.70 -1.13
C TYR A 102 -16.30 17.74 -2.32
N LEU A 103 -16.11 18.25 -3.54
CA LEU A 103 -15.91 17.45 -4.75
C LEU A 103 -14.65 16.60 -4.67
N THR A 104 -13.53 17.16 -4.21
CA THR A 104 -12.27 16.39 -4.08
C THR A 104 -12.38 15.31 -3.02
N VAL A 105 -13.01 15.62 -1.87
CA VAL A 105 -13.19 14.64 -0.78
C VAL A 105 -14.20 13.55 -1.16
N ALA A 106 -15.33 13.92 -1.76
CA ALA A 106 -16.36 12.97 -2.19
C ALA A 106 -15.91 12.12 -3.39
N GLY A 107 -15.23 12.73 -4.37
CA GLY A 107 -14.62 12.00 -5.47
C GLY A 107 -13.58 11.02 -4.95
N GLY A 108 -12.64 11.50 -4.11
CA GLY A 108 -11.63 10.66 -3.49
C GLY A 108 -12.21 9.51 -2.67
N SER A 109 -13.29 9.73 -1.91
CA SER A 109 -13.91 8.67 -1.10
C SER A 109 -14.67 7.63 -1.94
N ILE A 110 -15.33 8.05 -3.02
CA ILE A 110 -16.02 7.13 -3.94
C ILE A 110 -14.99 6.24 -4.67
N PHE A 111 -13.91 6.84 -5.18
CA PHE A 111 -12.82 6.07 -5.81
C PHE A 111 -12.07 5.18 -4.80
N SER A 112 -11.90 5.64 -3.55
CA SER A 112 -11.32 4.83 -2.47
C SER A 112 -12.23 3.66 -2.08
N THR A 113 -13.55 3.82 -2.15
CA THR A 113 -14.52 2.75 -1.84
C THR A 113 -14.55 1.69 -2.93
N LEU A 114 -14.45 2.11 -4.20
CA LEU A 114 -14.38 1.19 -5.34
C LEU A 114 -13.11 0.34 -5.34
N THR A 115 -12.02 0.86 -4.77
CA THR A 115 -10.75 0.12 -4.68
C THR A 115 -10.61 -0.71 -3.41
N GLY A 116 -11.33 -0.39 -2.33
CA GLY A 116 -11.45 -1.22 -1.12
C GLY A 116 -10.13 -1.52 -0.39
N SER A 117 -9.01 -0.93 -0.82
CA SER A 117 -7.66 -1.18 -0.33
C SER A 117 -6.91 0.14 -0.19
N SER A 118 -6.40 0.43 1.01
CA SER A 118 -5.58 1.61 1.28
C SER A 118 -4.35 1.72 0.36
N MET A 119 -3.84 0.57 -0.11
CA MET A 119 -2.71 0.51 -1.04
C MET A 119 -3.14 0.90 -2.48
N ALA A 120 -4.36 0.55 -2.87
CA ALA A 120 -4.92 0.91 -4.18
C ALA A 120 -5.37 2.38 -4.25
N ASN A 121 -5.90 2.94 -3.15
CA ASN A 121 -6.28 4.35 -3.07
C ASN A 121 -5.06 5.28 -3.24
N THR A 122 -3.92 4.94 -2.63
CA THR A 122 -2.66 5.71 -2.75
C THR A 122 -2.09 5.72 -4.18
N ALA A 123 -2.48 4.78 -5.03
CA ALA A 123 -2.00 4.72 -6.42
C ALA A 123 -2.88 5.50 -7.42
N MET A 124 -4.12 5.87 -7.05
CA MET A 124 -5.07 6.54 -7.95
C MET A 124 -5.28 8.02 -7.66
N LEU A 125 -4.96 8.48 -6.44
CA LEU A 125 -4.92 9.91 -6.05
C LEU A 125 -3.58 10.53 -6.44
#